data_AF-A0A257WWA7-F1
#
_entry.id   AF-A0A257WWA7-F1
#
_cell.length_a   1.000
_cell.length_b   1.000
_cell.length_c   1.000
_cell.angle_alpha   90.00
_cell.angle_beta   90.00
_cell.angle_gamma   90.00
#
_symmetry.space_group_name_H-M   'P 1'
#
loop_
_entity.id
_entity.type
_entity.pdbx_description
1 polymer ?
#
loop_
_entity_poly.entity_id
_entity_poly.type
_entity_poly.pdbx_seq_one_letter_code
_entity_poly.pdbx_strand_id
1 'polypeptide(L)'
;MILRRQFLNLPAPWLLANAARAAMTPRPSRATPLLLGNWADPSILRDGDDYYMTHSSFENQPGLLVWHSRDLRRWKPISRAVTNQKGTIWAPEIIKHN
;
A
#
# COMPACT_ATOMS: atom_id res chain seq x y z
N MET A 1 20.22 -69.05 -5.47
CA MET A 1 20.85 -67.82 -5.99
C MET A 1 19.82 -66.70 -5.87
N ILE A 2 20.11 -65.71 -5.03
CA ILE A 2 19.18 -64.67 -4.56
C ILE A 2 19.14 -63.54 -5.60
N LEU A 3 17.95 -63.16 -6.08
CA LEU A 3 17.73 -61.81 -6.62
C LEU A 3 16.48 -61.20 -5.97
N ARG A 4 16.70 -60.42 -4.90
CA ARG A 4 15.73 -59.49 -4.36
C ARG A 4 15.59 -58.33 -5.35
N ARG A 5 14.44 -58.21 -6.02
CA ARG A 5 14.05 -56.97 -6.70
C ARG A 5 13.82 -55.88 -5.65
N GLN A 6 14.76 -54.95 -5.54
CA GLN A 6 14.54 -53.68 -4.86
C GLN A 6 13.72 -52.79 -5.81
N PHE A 7 12.40 -52.77 -5.65
CA PHE A 7 11.61 -51.69 -6.21
C PHE A 7 11.88 -50.44 -5.36
N LEU A 8 12.45 -49.42 -5.99
CA LEU A 8 12.75 -48.13 -5.38
C LEU A 8 11.48 -47.54 -4.75
N ASN A 9 11.57 -47.21 -3.45
CA ASN A 9 10.65 -46.26 -2.81
C ASN A 9 10.92 -44.87 -3.38
N LEU A 10 10.38 -44.58 -4.58
CA LEU A 10 10.26 -43.21 -5.04
C LEU A 10 9.04 -42.59 -4.34
N PRO A 11 9.15 -41.40 -3.72
CA PRO A 11 8.01 -40.76 -3.09
C PRO A 11 6.91 -40.55 -4.12
N ALA A 12 5.66 -40.82 -3.74
CA ALA A 12 4.50 -40.66 -4.60
C ALA A 12 4.53 -39.28 -5.28
N PRO A 13 4.16 -39.16 -6.59
CA PRO A 13 4.26 -37.91 -7.35
C PRO A 13 3.64 -36.68 -6.65
N TRP A 14 2.64 -36.93 -5.81
CA TRP A 14 1.92 -35.95 -5.00
C TRP A 14 2.76 -35.31 -3.88
N LEU A 15 3.80 -36.00 -3.38
CA LEU A 15 4.74 -35.45 -2.37
C LEU A 15 5.60 -34.33 -2.97
N LEU A 16 6.01 -34.46 -4.24
CA LEU A 16 6.75 -33.41 -4.94
C LEU A 16 5.85 -32.21 -5.28
N ALA A 17 4.58 -32.46 -5.63
CA ALA A 17 3.61 -31.41 -5.89
C ALA A 17 3.31 -30.55 -4.65
N ASN A 18 3.23 -31.15 -3.46
CA ASN A 18 3.02 -30.42 -2.21
C ASN A 18 4.25 -29.64 -1.76
N ALA A 19 5.46 -30.19 -1.96
CA ALA A 19 6.71 -29.49 -1.65
C ALA A 19 6.92 -28.25 -2.53
N ALA A 20 6.58 -28.32 -3.82
CA ALA A 20 6.66 -27.18 -4.74
C ALA A 20 5.71 -26.03 -4.36
N ARG A 21 4.52 -26.34 -3.83
CA ARG A 21 3.52 -25.36 -3.40
C ARG A 21 3.90 -24.65 -2.09
N ALA A 22 4.64 -25.33 -1.21
CA ALA A 22 5.16 -24.76 0.03
C ALA A 22 6.39 -23.85 -0.19
N ALA A 23 7.12 -24.04 -1.29
CA ALA A 23 8.35 -23.27 -1.60
C ALA A 23 8.10 -21.93 -2.33
N MET A 24 6.86 -21.65 -2.77
CA MET A 24 6.48 -20.34 -3.31
C MET A 24 6.14 -19.38 -2.17
N THR A 25 7.16 -18.84 -1.51
CA THR A 25 6.98 -17.57 -0.79
C THR A 25 6.46 -16.55 -1.81
N PRO A 26 5.28 -15.93 -1.59
CA PRO A 26 4.80 -14.89 -2.49
C PRO A 26 5.89 -13.83 -2.54
N ARG A 27 6.51 -13.63 -3.73
CA ARG A 27 7.31 -12.42 -3.94
C ARG A 27 6.44 -11.24 -3.55
N PRO A 28 6.96 -10.25 -2.80
CA PRO A 28 6.17 -9.09 -2.43
C PRO A 28 5.50 -8.58 -3.70
N SER A 29 4.16 -8.65 -3.73
CA SER A 29 3.38 -8.25 -4.88
C SER A 29 3.82 -6.85 -5.23
N ARG A 30 4.16 -6.60 -6.51
CA ARG A 30 4.56 -5.28 -7.01
C ARG A 30 3.71 -4.21 -6.33
N ALA A 31 4.34 -3.32 -5.57
CA ALA A 31 3.62 -2.29 -4.82
C ALA A 31 2.74 -1.51 -5.80
N THR A 32 1.43 -1.55 -5.59
CA THR A 32 0.49 -0.76 -6.40
C THR A 32 0.38 0.61 -5.73
N PRO A 33 0.52 1.72 -6.47
CA PRO A 33 0.33 3.04 -5.90
C PRO A 33 -1.04 3.16 -5.24
N LEU A 34 -1.09 3.72 -4.03
CA LEU A 34 -2.36 3.98 -3.33
C LEU A 34 -3.18 5.07 -4.05
N LEU A 35 -2.49 6.06 -4.59
CA LEU A 35 -3.04 7.14 -5.39
C LEU A 35 -2.22 7.27 -6.68
N LEU A 36 -2.91 7.43 -7.81
CA LEU A 36 -2.29 7.77 -9.09
C LEU A 36 -2.30 9.29 -9.26
N GLY A 37 -1.24 9.84 -9.88
CA GLY A 37 -1.12 11.28 -10.16
C GLY A 37 -0.03 11.96 -9.34
N ASN A 38 -0.10 13.30 -9.28
CA ASN A 38 0.92 14.13 -8.64
C ASN A 38 0.55 14.41 -7.17
N TRP A 39 0.84 13.44 -6.30
CA TRP A 39 0.54 13.48 -4.87
C TRP A 39 1.82 13.28 -4.05
N ALA A 40 2.74 14.23 -4.15
CA ALA A 40 4.00 14.23 -3.42
C ALA A 40 3.82 14.56 -1.93
N ASP A 41 4.79 14.16 -1.12
CA ASP A 41 4.89 14.49 0.31
C ASP A 41 3.60 14.18 1.11
N PRO A 42 3.17 12.90 1.16
CA PRO A 42 1.99 12.53 1.94
C PRO A 42 2.23 12.79 3.43
N SER A 43 1.35 13.57 4.04
CA SER A 43 1.22 13.65 5.50
C SER A 43 -0.14 13.09 5.92
N ILE A 44 -0.14 12.20 6.91
CA ILE A 44 -1.30 11.41 7.32
C ILE A 44 -1.58 11.60 8.80
N LEU A 45 -2.85 11.85 9.13
CA LEU A 45 -3.39 11.89 10.48
C LEU A 45 -4.44 10.80 10.64
N ARG A 46 -4.45 10.10 11.78
CA ARG A 46 -5.57 9.25 12.20
C ARG A 46 -6.33 9.94 13.33
N ASP A 47 -7.65 9.96 13.22
CA ASP A 47 -8.56 10.41 14.30
C ASP A 47 -9.69 9.39 14.47
N GLY A 48 -9.63 8.60 15.55
CA GLY A 48 -10.54 7.47 15.74
C GLY A 48 -10.42 6.42 14.63
N ASP A 49 -11.52 6.20 13.91
CA ASP A 49 -11.63 5.25 12.80
C ASP A 49 -11.38 5.89 11.43
N ASP A 50 -11.10 7.20 11.41
CA ASP A 50 -10.94 7.97 10.19
C ASP A 50 -9.46 8.35 9.99
N TYR A 51 -9.04 8.31 8.73
CA TYR A 51 -7.71 8.72 8.28
C TYR A 51 -7.84 9.92 7.36
N TYR A 52 -6.98 10.90 7.56
CA TYR A 52 -6.87 12.10 6.73
C TYR A 52 -5.48 12.16 6.11
N MET A 53 -5.40 12.58 4.85
CA MET A 53 -4.13 12.77 4.15
C MET A 53 -4.13 14.09 3.39
N THR A 54 -2.97 14.74 3.32
CA THR A 54 -2.72 15.87 2.42
C THR A 54 -1.37 15.68 1.72
N HIS A 55 -1.14 16.50 0.69
CA HIS A 55 0.04 16.48 -0.17
C HIS A 55 0.49 17.91 -0.47
N SER A 56 1.72 18.06 -0.96
CA SER A 56 2.19 19.30 -1.55
C SER A 56 1.22 19.81 -2.61
N SER A 57 0.87 21.10 -2.56
CA SER A 57 0.06 21.74 -3.60
C SER A 57 0.86 22.50 -4.64
N PHE A 58 2.14 22.80 -4.39
CA PHE A 58 2.98 23.62 -5.27
C PHE A 58 2.23 24.87 -5.69
N GLU A 59 1.95 25.13 -6.97
CA GLU A 59 1.20 26.28 -7.48
C GLU A 59 -0.34 26.06 -7.53
N ASN A 60 -0.83 24.85 -7.23
CA ASN A 60 -2.27 24.54 -7.35
C ASN A 60 -3.12 25.33 -6.36
N GLN A 61 -4.11 26.06 -6.89
CA GLN A 61 -5.06 26.82 -6.09
C GLN A 61 -6.52 26.45 -6.45
N PRO A 62 -7.39 26.19 -5.47
CA PRO A 62 -7.14 26.13 -4.02
C PRO A 62 -6.08 25.08 -3.63
N GLY A 63 -5.34 25.28 -2.54
CA GLY A 63 -4.21 24.46 -2.10
C GLY A 63 -4.59 23.39 -1.07
N LEU A 64 -3.66 22.46 -0.78
CA LEU A 64 -3.78 21.41 0.24
C LEU A 64 -5.12 20.64 0.20
N LEU A 65 -5.28 19.79 -0.81
CA LEU A 65 -6.42 18.88 -0.90
C LEU A 65 -6.36 17.85 0.25
N VAL A 66 -7.40 17.82 1.06
CA VAL A 66 -7.57 16.85 2.14
C VAL A 66 -8.34 15.65 1.62
N TRP A 67 -7.77 14.48 1.85
CA TRP A 67 -8.33 13.18 1.56
C TRP A 67 -8.81 12.52 2.83
N HIS A 68 -9.81 11.65 2.70
CA HIS A 68 -10.35 10.84 3.78
C HIS A 68 -10.40 9.36 3.41
N SER A 69 -10.13 8.49 4.38
CA SER A 69 -10.25 7.04 4.28
C SER A 69 -10.61 6.42 5.63
N ARG A 70 -11.11 5.17 5.60
CA ARG A 70 -11.27 4.31 6.80
C ARG A 70 -10.44 3.02 6.74
N ASP A 71 -9.72 2.80 5.65
CA ASP A 71 -9.01 1.55 5.39
C ASP A 71 -7.61 1.73 4.79
N LEU A 72 -7.12 2.97 4.71
CA LEU A 72 -5.84 3.38 4.12
C LEU A 72 -5.66 3.03 2.63
N ARG A 73 -6.69 2.47 1.97
CA ARG A 73 -6.64 2.02 0.58
C ARG A 73 -7.53 2.86 -0.32
N ARG A 74 -8.75 3.13 0.12
CA ARG A 74 -9.75 3.90 -0.63
C ARG A 74 -9.79 5.30 -0.07
N TRP A 75 -9.33 6.26 -0.86
CA TRP A 75 -9.22 7.66 -0.49
C TRP A 75 -10.22 8.49 -1.29
N LYS A 76 -10.92 9.41 -0.61
CA LYS A 76 -11.84 10.35 -1.24
C LYS A 76 -11.44 11.79 -0.91
N PRO A 77 -11.43 12.71 -1.88
CA PRO A 77 -11.23 14.13 -1.59
C PRO A 77 -12.42 14.67 -0.81
N ILE A 78 -12.18 15.43 0.25
CA ILE A 78 -13.25 15.98 1.11
C ILE A 78 -13.23 17.49 1.27
N SER A 79 -12.07 18.14 1.18
CA SER A 79 -11.96 19.59 1.32
C SER A 79 -10.61 20.10 0.83
N ARG A 80 -10.45 21.43 0.76
CA ARG A 80 -9.16 22.07 0.53
C ARG A 80 -8.89 23.05 1.64
N ALA A 81 -7.75 22.92 2.31
CA ALA A 81 -7.44 23.70 3.51
C ALA A 81 -7.08 25.16 3.19
N VAL A 82 -6.60 25.44 1.97
CA VAL A 82 -6.15 26.79 1.57
C VAL A 82 -6.94 27.26 0.36
N THR A 83 -7.79 28.27 0.53
CA THR A 83 -8.61 28.83 -0.57
C THR A 83 -7.85 29.86 -1.39
N ASN A 84 -7.06 30.72 -0.74
CA ASN A 84 -6.26 31.77 -1.37
C ASN A 84 -4.77 31.56 -1.11
N GLN A 85 -4.13 30.74 -1.93
CA GLN A 85 -2.73 30.39 -1.75
C GLN A 85 -1.83 31.58 -2.14
N LYS A 86 -0.87 31.93 -1.27
CA LYS A 86 0.16 32.93 -1.55
C LYS A 86 1.51 32.23 -1.66
N GLY A 87 2.02 32.09 -2.87
CA GLY A 87 3.26 31.35 -3.14
C GLY A 87 3.02 29.85 -3.34
N THR A 88 4.07 29.04 -3.16
CA THR A 88 4.04 27.59 -3.35
C THR A 88 4.09 26.85 -2.02
N ILE A 89 3.34 25.75 -1.88
CA ILE A 89 3.33 24.94 -0.65
C ILE A 89 3.98 23.58 -0.91
N TRP A 90 4.99 23.28 -0.10
CA TRP A 90 5.83 22.10 -0.15
C TRP A 90 5.73 21.34 1.19
N ALA A 91 5.91 20.03 1.14
CA ALA A 91 6.05 19.13 2.30
C ALA A 91 5.16 19.51 3.51
N PRO A 92 3.83 19.52 3.35
CA PRO A 92 2.92 19.88 4.44
C PRO A 92 2.90 18.82 5.53
N GLU A 93 2.49 19.22 6.73
CA GLU A 93 2.16 18.31 7.82
C GLU A 93 0.72 18.53 8.28
N ILE A 94 -0.05 17.45 8.49
CA ILE A 94 -1.38 17.49 9.10
C ILE A 94 -1.33 16.93 10.53
N ILE A 95 -1.73 17.76 11.50
CA ILE A 95 -1.77 17.38 12.91
C ILE A 95 -3.13 17.73 13.53
N LYS A 96 -3.55 16.93 14.51
CA LYS A 96 -4.64 17.28 15.42
C LYS A 96 -4.04 17.78 16.72
N HIS A 97 -4.54 18.92 17.19
CA HIS A 97 -4.19 19.50 18.49
C HIS A 97 -5.48 19.80 19.26
N ASN A 98 -5.45 19.66 20.59
CA ASN A 98 -6.57 19.95 21.49
C ASN A 98 -6.43 21.32 22.14
#